data_AF-W6RER0-F1
#
_entry.id   AF-W6RER0-F1
#
_cell.length_a   1.000
_cell.length_b   1.000
_cell.length_c   1.000
_cell.angle_alpha   90.00
_cell.angle_beta   90.00
_cell.angle_gamma   90.00
#
_symmetry.space_group_name_H-M   'P 1'
#
loop_
_entity.id
_entity.type
_entity.pdbx_description
1 polymer ?
#
loop_
_entity_poly.entity_id
_entity_poly.type
_entity_poly.pdbx_seq_one_letter_code
_entity_poly.pdbx_strand_id
1 'polypeptide(L)' 'MADRETSETCREALSEPFGALVEKAVSSGWPEHEIALALTELAEAYVVKVSARIIIEGSLQSQLASERLKN' A
#
# COMPACT_ATOMS: atom_id res chain seq x y z
N MET A 1 0.87 -18.99 -9.07
CA MET A 1 0.53 -18.20 -10.26
C MET A 1 -0.52 -17.12 -10.00
N ALA A 2 -1.39 -17.24 -8.99
CA ALA A 2 -2.43 -16.24 -8.66
C ALA A 2 -1.93 -14.86 -8.17
N ASP A 3 -0.68 -14.75 -7.69
CA ASP A 3 -0.14 -13.51 -7.12
C ASP A 3 0.22 -12.46 -8.19
N ARG A 4 0.53 -12.89 -9.43
CA ARG A 4 0.83 -11.99 -10.55
C ARG A 4 -0.43 -11.39 -11.17
N GLU A 5 -1.49 -12.20 -11.33
CA GLU A 5 -2.78 -11.73 -11.87
C GLU A 5 -3.47 -10.72 -10.94
N THR A 6 -3.32 -10.88 -9.62
CA THR A 6 -3.85 -9.93 -8.63
C THR A 6 -3.05 -8.63 -8.57
N SER A 7 -1.73 -8.69 -8.80
CA SER A 7 -0.89 -7.49 -8.90
C SER A 7 -1.18 -6.67 -10.17
N GLU A 8 -1.41 -7.32 -11.31
CA GLU A 8 -1.73 -6.64 -12.57
C GLU A 8 -3.09 -5.95 -12.49
N THR A 9 -4.09 -6.61 -11.91
CA THR A 9 -5.44 -6.02 -11.68
C THR A 9 -5.43 -4.84 -10.73
N CYS A 10 -4.61 -4.85 -9.67
CA CYS A 10 -4.51 -3.71 -8.75
C CYS A 10 -3.88 -2.49 -9.42
N ARG A 11 -2.78 -2.70 -10.17
CA ARG A 11 -2.10 -1.61 -10.89
C ARG A 11 -3.02 -0.99 -11.95
N GLU A 12 -3.74 -1.82 -12.70
CA GLU A 12 -4.71 -1.36 -13.71
C GLU A 12 -5.85 -0.57 -13.07
N ALA A 13 -6.44 -1.08 -11.99
CA ALA A 13 -7.54 -0.41 -11.28
C ALA A 13 -7.12 0.94 -10.67
N LEU A 14 -5.85 1.09 -10.29
CA LEU A 14 -5.33 2.33 -9.72
C LEU A 14 -4.85 3.32 -10.77
N SER A 15 -4.53 2.88 -12.00
CA SER A 15 -3.94 3.72 -13.05
C SER A 15 -4.76 4.99 -13.33
N GLU A 16 -6.07 4.85 -13.53
CA GLU A 16 -6.96 5.98 -13.82
C GLU A 16 -7.11 6.94 -12.61
N PRO A 17 -7.45 6.48 -11.39
CA PRO A 17 -7.48 7.34 -10.21
C PRO A 17 -6.16 8.06 -9.92
N PHE A 18 -5.02 7.39 -10.16
CA PHE A 18 -3.69 7.97 -9.97
C PHE A 18 -3.41 9.08 -10.99
N GLY A 19 -3.78 8.86 -12.25
CA GLY A 19 -3.73 9.89 -13.29
C GLY A 19 -4.56 11.12 -12.93
N ALA A 20 -5.81 10.92 -12.49
CA ALA A 20 -6.69 12.02 -12.07
C ALA A 20 -6.12 12.81 -10.87
N LEU A 21 -5.45 12.14 -9.93
CA LEU A 21 -4.78 12.80 -8.81
C LEU A 21 -3.60 13.67 -9.29
N VAL A 22 -2.79 13.16 -10.21
CA VAL A 22 -1.67 13.90 -10.81
C VAL A 22 -2.17 15.13 -11.57
N GLU A 23 -3.18 14.97 -12.44
CA GLU A 23 -3.78 16.08 -13.19
C GLU A 23 -4.32 17.18 -12.27
N LYS A 24 -4.95 16.79 -11.15
CA LYS A 24 -5.44 17.74 -10.14
C LYS A 24 -4.30 18.49 -9.45
N ALA A 25 -3.19 17.81 -9.16
CA ALA A 25 -2.03 18.46 -8.54
C ALA A 25 -1.34 19.42 -9.52
N VAL A 26 -1.18 19.02 -10.79
CA VAL A 26 -0.64 19.88 -11.86
C VAL A 26 -1.51 21.12 -12.05
N SER A 27 -2.84 20.96 -12.16
CA SER A 27 -3.76 22.09 -12.29
C SER A 27 -3.81 23.01 -11.06
N SER A 28 -3.35 22.52 -9.90
CA SER A 28 -3.17 23.32 -8.68
C SER A 28 -1.83 24.06 -8.64
N GLY A 29 -1.03 23.98 -9.71
CA GLY A 29 0.25 24.69 -9.86
C GLY A 29 1.46 23.94 -9.30
N TRP A 30 1.31 22.68 -8.91
CA TRP A 30 2.45 21.89 -8.44
C TRP A 30 3.31 21.44 -9.62
N PRO A 31 4.65 21.53 -9.52
CA PRO A 31 5.53 21.01 -10.54
C PRO A 31 5.58 19.49 -10.48
N GLU A 32 5.67 18.84 -11.65
CA GLU A 32 5.57 17.37 -11.76
C GLU A 32 6.57 16.60 -10.89
N HIS A 33 7.78 17.14 -10.69
CA HIS A 33 8.79 16.51 -9.84
C HIS A 33 8.42 16.51 -8.35
N GLU A 34 7.78 17.57 -7.85
CA GLU A 34 7.27 17.61 -6.47
C GLU A 34 6.09 16.66 -6.29
N ILE A 35 5.21 16.55 -7.30
CA ILE A 35 4.11 15.59 -7.30
C ILE A 35 4.65 14.16 -7.23
N ALA A 36 5.65 13.84 -8.06
CA ALA A 36 6.28 12.52 -8.07
C ALA A 36 6.93 12.19 -6.72
N LEU A 37 7.61 13.16 -6.10
CA LEU A 37 8.22 13.00 -4.78
C LEU A 37 7.14 12.72 -3.72
N ALA A 38 6.10 13.55 -3.64
CA ALA A 38 5.03 13.41 -2.66
C ALA A 38 4.27 12.08 -2.79
N LEU A 39 4.01 11.63 -4.02
CA LEU A 39 3.37 10.34 -4.27
C LEU A 39 4.26 9.16 -3.85
N THR A 40 5.58 9.30 -4.01
CA THR A 40 6.55 8.29 -3.56
C THR A 40 6.57 8.20 -2.03
N GLU A 41 6.65 9.34 -1.34
CA GLU A 41 6.61 9.41 0.12
C GLU A 41 5.30 8.83 0.68
N LEU A 42 4.16 9.11 0.03
CA LEU A 42 2.87 8.56 0.42
C LEU A 42 2.82 7.03 0.27
N ALA A 43 3.35 6.51 -0.85
CA ALA A 43 3.42 5.08 -1.09
C ALA A 43 4.32 4.38 -0.05
N GLU A 44 5.48 4.96 0.27
CA GLU A 44 6.38 4.44 1.30
C GLU A 44 5.69 4.40 2.68
N ALA A 45 5.05 5.50 3.08
CA ALA A 45 4.32 5.57 4.34
C ALA A 45 3.21 4.52 4.45
N TYR A 46 2.50 4.26 3.34
CA TYR A 46 1.46 3.23 3.29
C TYR A 46 2.04 1.82 3.45
N VAL A 47 3.14 1.52 2.75
CA VAL A 47 3.82 0.22 2.86
C VAL A 47 4.24 -0.03 4.31
N VAL A 48 4.90 0.93 4.95
CA VAL A 48 5.32 0.81 6.36
C VAL A 48 4.13 0.51 7.27
N LYS A 49 3.02 1.25 7.11
CA LYS A 49 1.81 1.08 7.92
C LYS A 49 1.19 -0.31 7.73
N VAL A 50 1.04 -0.78 6.49
CA VAL A 50 0.42 -2.07 6.19
C VAL A 50 1.31 -3.22 6.65
N SER A 51 2.62 -3.15 6.37
CA SER A 51 3.57 -4.17 6.81
C SER A 51 3.59 -4.29 8.33
N ALA A 52 3.63 -3.18 9.07
CA ALA A 52 3.56 -3.21 10.53
C ALA A 52 2.30 -3.90 11.04
N ARG A 53 1.14 -3.59 10.44
CA ARG A 53 -0.14 -4.22 10.79
C ARG A 53 -0.11 -5.73 10.57
N ILE A 54 0.35 -6.19 9.41
CA ILE A 54 0.44 -7.62 9.07
C ILE A 54 1.36 -8.36 10.05
N ILE A 55 2.51 -7.77 10.39
CA ILE A 55 3.46 -8.36 11.34
C ILE A 55 2.82 -8.51 12.73
N ILE A 56 2.12 -7.49 13.22
CA ILE A 56 1.44 -7.52 14.53
C ILE A 56 0.33 -8.57 14.53
N GLU A 57 -0.52 -8.59 13.51
CA GLU A 57 -1.61 -9.56 13.37
C GLU A 57 -1.06 -10.99 13.32
N GLY A 58 0.00 -11.25 12.55
CA GLY A 58 0.66 -12.55 12.49
C GLY A 58 1.29 -12.97 13.81
N SER A 59 1.90 -12.03 14.54
CA SER A 59 2.46 -12.30 15.88
C SER A 59 1.37 -12.71 16.87
N LEU A 60 0.25 -11.98 16.89
CA LEU A 60 -0.89 -12.28 17.77
C LEU A 60 -1.48 -13.66 17.46
N GLN A 61 -1.67 -13.98 16.18
CA GLN A 61 -2.15 -15.30 15.77
C GLN A 61 -1.21 -16.42 16.21
N SER A 62 0.11 -16.22 16.10
CA SER A 62 1.12 -17.19 16.55
C SER A 62 1.09 -17.40 18.06
N GLN A 63 0.92 -16.33 18.84
CA GLN A 63 0.80 -16.41 20.31
C GLN A 63 -0.46 -17.19 20.71
N LEU A 64 -1.61 -16.87 20.13
CA LEU A 64 -2.87 -17.58 20.39
C LEU A 64 -2.80 -19.06 20.02
N ALA A 65 -2.14 -19.39 18.90
CA ALA A 65 -1.94 -20.79 18.51
C ALA A 65 -1.04 -21.53 19.51
N SER A 66 0.01 -20.87 20.00
CA SER A 66 0.94 -21.45 21.00
C SER A 66 0.28 -21.66 22.36
N GLU A 67 -0.61 -20.77 22.78
CA GLU A 67 -1.39 -20.93 24.02
C GLU A 67 -2.38 -22.08 23.94
N ARG A 68 -3.04 -22.27 22.80
CA ARG A 68 -3.96 -23.40 22.58
C ARG A 68 -3.29 -24.77 22.60
N LEU A 69 -2.01 -24.85 22.21
CA LEU A 69 -1.22 -26.09 22.25
C LEU A 69 -0.72 -26.46 23.65
N LYS A 70 -0.78 -25.52 24.61
CA LYS A 70 -0.35 -25.73 26.01
C LYS A 70 -1.48 -26.19 26.93
N ASN A 71 -2.73 -26.15 26.47
CA ASN A 71 -3.94 -26.60 27.18
C ASN A 71 -4.42 -27.95 26.63
#